data_AF-A0A7W0WZS1-F1
#
_entry.id   AF-A0A7W0WZS1-F1
#
_cell.length_a   1.000
_cell.length_b   1.000
_cell.length_c   1.000
_cell.angle_alpha   90.00
_cell.angle_beta   90.00
_cell.angle_gamma   90.00
#
_symmetry.space_group_name_H-M   'P 1'
#
loop_
_entity.id
_entity.type
_entity.pdbx_description
1 polymer ?
#
loop_
_entity_poly.entity_id
_entity_poly.type
_entity_poly.pdbx_seq_one_letter_code
_entity_poly.pdbx_strand_id
1 'polypeptide(L)'
;VGDKVEFPNRDPFLHNVFSQSPPRKFDLGSFKKDETKDREFTNPGVVEVYCNIHPEMAATILVLPNRRHTRAGADGKFVIEGVPPGTWTVFAYTRRAPKPVSVKVTVAPGADALVDLSLVRGAEQAHANKYGEKYRPEKPTTYR
;
A
#
# COMPACT_ATOMS: atom_id res chain seq x y z
N VAL A 1 -10.52 -1.20 8.13
CA VAL A 1 -9.82 -1.80 9.30
C VAL A 1 -10.60 -3.02 9.74
N GLY A 2 -9.90 -4.06 10.21
CA GLY A 2 -10.50 -5.35 10.57
C GLY A 2 -10.68 -6.30 9.38
N ASP A 3 -10.33 -5.85 8.17
CA ASP A 3 -10.41 -6.67 6.96
C ASP A 3 -9.19 -7.59 6.86
N LYS A 4 -9.40 -8.76 6.23
CA LYS A 4 -8.34 -9.68 5.84
C LYS A 4 -8.01 -9.53 4.37
N VAL A 5 -6.72 -9.61 4.03
CA VAL A 5 -6.25 -9.71 2.65
C VAL A 5 -5.65 -11.09 2.45
N GLU A 6 -6.11 -11.78 1.41
CA GLU A 6 -5.56 -13.06 0.97
C GLU A 6 -4.44 -12.83 -0.04
N PHE A 7 -3.38 -13.63 0.07
CA PHE A 7 -2.24 -13.65 -0.83
C PHE A 7 -2.14 -15.03 -1.48
N PRO A 8 -2.79 -15.27 -2.62
CA PRO A 8 -2.64 -16.50 -3.38
C PRO A 8 -1.36 -16.44 -4.22
N ASN A 9 -0.60 -17.53 -4.24
CA ASN A 9 0.41 -17.77 -5.26
C ASN A 9 -0.20 -18.60 -6.39
N ARG A 10 -0.33 -18.02 -7.59
CA ARG A 10 -0.86 -18.71 -8.79
C ARG A 10 0.20 -18.95 -9.85
N ASP A 11 1.43 -18.55 -9.60
CA ASP A 11 2.56 -18.76 -10.48
C ASP A 11 3.31 -20.05 -10.08
N PRO A 12 4.18 -20.59 -10.95
CA PRO A 12 4.93 -21.81 -10.64
C PRO A 12 6.16 -21.56 -9.74
N PHE A 13 6.45 -20.31 -9.38
CA PHE A 13 7.65 -19.93 -8.65
C PHE A 13 7.37 -19.82 -7.14
N LEU A 14 8.43 -19.81 -6.33
CA LEU A 14 8.29 -19.58 -4.91
C LEU A 14 8.20 -18.07 -4.66
N HIS A 15 7.16 -17.65 -3.94
CA HIS A 15 7.00 -16.27 -3.50
C HIS A 15 7.04 -16.19 -1.99
N ASN A 16 7.39 -15.02 -1.45
CA ASN A 16 7.26 -14.72 -0.04
C ASN A 16 6.45 -13.43 0.10
N VAL A 17 5.78 -13.28 1.24
CA VAL A 17 4.99 -12.07 1.52
C VAL A 17 5.36 -11.59 2.91
N PHE A 18 6.00 -10.43 2.98
CA PHE A 18 6.37 -9.81 4.25
C PHE A 18 6.15 -8.29 4.23
N SER A 19 6.05 -7.70 5.42
CA SER A 19 6.01 -6.26 5.65
C SER A 19 6.81 -5.93 6.91
N GLN A 20 7.59 -4.85 6.83
CA GLN A 20 8.23 -4.22 8.00
C GLN A 20 7.56 -2.90 8.39
N SER A 21 6.43 -2.57 7.76
CA SER A 21 5.73 -1.31 7.97
C SER A 21 5.15 -1.21 9.39
N PRO A 22 5.28 -0.06 10.09
CA PRO A 22 4.80 0.11 11.46
C PRO A 22 3.33 -0.26 11.71
N PRO A 23 2.35 0.07 10.84
CA PRO A 23 0.95 -0.29 11.09
C PRO A 23 0.72 -1.79 11.20
N ARG A 24 1.52 -2.59 10.46
CA ARG A 24 1.43 -4.05 10.45
C ARG A 24 2.72 -4.70 9.94
N LYS A 25 3.55 -5.18 10.87
CA LYS A 25 4.71 -6.05 10.57
C LYS A 25 4.27 -7.50 10.49
N PHE A 26 4.74 -8.23 9.49
CA PHE A 26 4.48 -9.67 9.35
C PHE A 26 5.44 -10.33 8.34
N ASP A 27 5.61 -11.65 8.44
CA ASP A 27 6.20 -12.52 7.43
C ASP A 27 5.31 -13.76 7.31
N LEU A 28 4.78 -14.04 6.12
CA LEU A 28 3.94 -15.21 5.85
C LEU A 28 4.76 -16.44 5.42
N GLY A 29 6.08 -16.32 5.34
CA GLY A 29 6.96 -17.36 4.81
C GLY A 29 6.81 -17.52 3.30
N SER A 30 7.41 -18.56 2.73
CA SER A 30 7.32 -18.82 1.29
C SER A 30 6.04 -19.57 0.93
N PHE A 31 5.57 -19.37 -0.30
CA PHE A 31 4.34 -19.88 -0.88
C PHE A 31 4.71 -20.67 -2.13
N LYS A 32 4.34 -21.94 -2.19
CA LYS A 32 4.37 -22.72 -3.42
C LYS A 32 3.18 -22.35 -4.31
N LYS A 33 3.23 -22.79 -5.57
CA LYS A 33 2.10 -22.73 -6.48
C LYS A 33 0.83 -23.26 -5.80
N ASP A 34 -0.26 -22.52 -5.96
CA ASP A 34 -1.61 -22.79 -5.45
C ASP A 34 -1.77 -22.68 -3.91
N GLU A 35 -0.72 -22.26 -3.17
CA GLU A 35 -0.85 -21.92 -1.75
C GLU A 35 -1.45 -20.53 -1.56
N THR A 36 -2.34 -20.39 -0.57
CA THR A 36 -2.93 -19.11 -0.14
C THR A 36 -2.74 -18.93 1.36
N LYS A 37 -2.37 -17.72 1.79
CA LYS A 37 -2.33 -17.31 3.19
C LYS A 37 -2.91 -15.92 3.32
N ASP A 38 -3.45 -15.59 4.48
CA ASP A 38 -4.06 -14.29 4.74
C ASP A 38 -3.34 -13.50 5.84
N ARG A 39 -3.64 -12.20 5.89
CA ARG A 39 -3.31 -11.36 7.03
C ARG A 39 -4.42 -10.35 7.28
N GLU A 40 -4.83 -10.22 8.54
CA GLU A 40 -5.76 -9.18 9.00
C GLU A 40 -5.04 -7.84 9.22
N PHE A 41 -5.73 -6.73 8.97
CA PHE A 41 -5.22 -5.36 9.12
C PHE A 41 -6.10 -4.51 10.04
N THR A 42 -5.65 -4.31 11.28
CA THR A 42 -6.42 -3.62 12.32
C THR A 42 -6.04 -2.16 12.53
N ASN A 43 -4.81 -1.76 12.17
CA ASN A 43 -4.30 -0.41 12.39
C ASN A 43 -4.28 0.39 11.08
N PRO A 44 -4.84 1.62 11.06
CA PRO A 44 -4.74 2.49 9.90
C PRO A 44 -3.29 2.83 9.52
N GLY A 45 -3.05 3.00 8.22
CA GLY A 45 -1.76 3.43 7.70
C GLY A 45 -1.41 2.76 6.37
N VAL A 46 -0.23 3.10 5.87
CA VAL A 46 0.35 2.50 4.66
C VAL A 46 1.14 1.26 5.07
N VAL A 47 0.82 0.12 4.45
CA VAL A 47 1.56 -1.12 4.63
C VAL A 47 2.19 -1.53 3.31
N GLU A 48 3.51 -1.34 3.22
CA GLU A 48 4.31 -1.85 2.10
C GLU A 48 4.57 -3.35 2.28
N VAL A 49 4.33 -4.11 1.21
CA VAL A 49 4.42 -5.57 1.16
C VAL A 49 5.41 -5.96 0.07
N TYR A 50 6.30 -6.89 0.38
CA TYR A 50 7.43 -7.27 -0.47
C TYR A 50 7.62 -8.78 -0.54
N CYS A 51 8.39 -9.23 -1.53
CA CYS A 51 8.87 -10.59 -1.65
C CYS A 51 10.33 -10.71 -1.21
N ASN A 52 10.64 -11.63 -0.29
CA ASN A 52 12.03 -11.85 0.15
C ASN A 52 12.90 -12.61 -0.87
N ILE A 53 12.33 -13.07 -1.98
CA ILE A 53 13.02 -13.80 -3.05
C ILE A 53 13.26 -12.87 -4.24
N HIS A 54 12.24 -12.11 -4.63
CA HIS A 54 12.20 -11.27 -5.82
C HIS A 54 12.16 -9.77 -5.42
N PRO A 55 13.29 -9.04 -5.45
CA PRO A 55 13.40 -7.65 -4.96
C PRO A 55 12.61 -6.61 -5.78
N GLU A 56 12.12 -6.98 -6.95
CA GLU A 56 11.27 -6.15 -7.80
C GLU A 56 9.79 -6.24 -7.43
N MET A 57 9.40 -7.28 -6.69
CA MET A 57 8.01 -7.49 -6.30
C MET A 57 7.64 -6.67 -5.07
N ALA A 58 6.70 -5.76 -5.29
CA ALA A 58 6.18 -4.93 -4.23
C ALA A 58 4.71 -4.56 -4.45
N ALA A 59 4.02 -4.38 -3.34
CA ALA A 59 2.63 -3.95 -3.28
C ALA A 59 2.42 -3.03 -2.08
N THR A 60 1.32 -2.30 -2.10
CA THR A 60 0.92 -1.43 -0.98
C THR A 60 -0.52 -1.73 -0.60
N ILE A 61 -0.77 -1.86 0.69
CA ILE A 61 -2.10 -1.93 1.29
C ILE A 61 -2.34 -0.62 2.05
N LEU A 62 -3.39 0.10 1.66
CA LEU A 62 -3.87 1.28 2.39
C LEU A 62 -4.94 0.86 3.39
N VAL A 63 -4.60 0.86 4.68
CA VAL A 63 -5.56 0.58 5.75
C VAL A 63 -6.18 1.90 6.19
N LEU A 64 -7.45 2.09 5.87
CA LEU A 64 -8.16 3.35 6.13
C LEU A 64 -9.04 3.27 7.39
N PRO A 65 -9.15 4.36 8.16
CA PRO A 65 -9.98 4.41 9.37
C PRO A 65 -11.49 4.47 9.07
N ASN A 66 -11.88 4.70 7.82
CA ASN A 66 -13.27 4.75 7.37
C ASN A 66 -13.36 4.43 5.87
N ARG A 67 -14.59 4.40 5.33
CA ARG A 67 -14.86 4.02 3.94
C ARG A 67 -14.74 5.17 2.92
N ARG A 68 -14.39 6.39 3.35
CA ARG A 68 -14.35 7.58 2.48
C ARG A 68 -13.02 7.64 1.75
N HIS A 69 -12.99 7.11 0.55
CA HIS A 69 -11.82 7.11 -0.31
C HIS A 69 -12.24 7.06 -1.77
N THR A 70 -11.33 7.50 -2.64
CA THR A 70 -11.53 7.49 -4.08
C THR A 70 -10.17 7.41 -4.74
N ARG A 71 -10.15 7.17 -6.05
CA ARG A 71 -8.95 7.24 -6.88
C ARG A 71 -9.05 8.50 -7.74
N ALA A 72 -7.99 9.31 -7.73
CA ALA A 72 -7.90 10.43 -8.65
C ALA A 72 -7.89 9.94 -10.11
N GLY A 73 -8.63 10.65 -10.97
CA GLY A 73 -8.62 10.46 -12.40
C GLY A 73 -7.26 10.78 -13.02
N ALA A 74 -7.08 10.43 -14.30
CA ALA A 74 -5.87 10.76 -15.04
C ALA A 74 -5.65 12.28 -15.17
N ASP A 75 -6.73 13.06 -15.10
CA ASP A 75 -6.73 14.53 -15.07
C ASP A 75 -6.48 15.11 -13.67
N GLY A 76 -6.24 14.26 -12.66
CA GLY A 76 -6.00 14.66 -11.28
C GLY A 76 -7.26 14.98 -10.48
N LYS A 77 -8.46 14.95 -11.09
CA LYS A 77 -9.71 15.25 -10.40
C LYS A 77 -10.20 14.07 -9.58
N PHE A 78 -10.91 14.36 -8.50
CA PHE A 78 -11.52 13.36 -7.64
C PHE A 78 -12.73 13.93 -6.92
N VAL A 79 -13.62 13.05 -6.49
CA VAL A 79 -14.77 13.38 -5.63
C VAL A 79 -14.87 12.31 -4.56
N ILE A 80 -15.12 12.74 -3.32
CA ILE A 80 -15.50 11.86 -2.21
C ILE A 80 -16.89 12.31 -1.78
N GLU A 81 -17.90 11.53 -2.13
CA GLU A 81 -19.29 11.86 -1.82
C GLU A 81 -19.66 11.52 -0.37
N GLY A 82 -20.71 12.17 0.14
CA GLY A 82 -21.31 11.83 1.43
C GLY A 82 -20.39 12.07 2.64
N VAL A 83 -19.48 13.04 2.55
CA VAL A 83 -18.62 13.43 3.66
C VAL A 83 -19.46 14.24 4.67
N PRO A 84 -19.60 13.79 5.93
CA PRO A 84 -20.37 14.54 6.93
C PRO A 84 -19.71 15.89 7.27
N PRO A 85 -20.50 16.88 7.73
CA PRO A 85 -19.96 18.15 8.21
C PRO A 85 -18.94 17.95 9.34
N GLY A 86 -17.87 18.73 9.30
CA GLY A 86 -16.77 18.65 10.27
C GLY A 86 -15.40 18.91 9.66
N THR A 87 -14.38 18.85 10.50
CA THR A 87 -12.97 19.01 10.09
C THR A 87 -12.35 17.65 9.81
N TRP A 88 -11.85 17.48 8.60
CA TRP A 88 -11.23 16.25 8.11
C TRP A 88 -9.77 16.49 7.76
N THR A 89 -8.96 15.43 7.80
CA THR A 89 -7.65 15.42 7.15
C THR A 89 -7.75 14.50 5.95
N VAL A 90 -7.58 15.08 4.76
CA VAL A 90 -7.53 14.34 3.50
C VAL A 90 -6.10 13.93 3.26
N PHE A 91 -5.89 12.68 2.89
CA PHE A 91 -4.60 12.13 2.51
C PHE A 91 -4.64 11.76 1.04
N ALA A 92 -3.55 12.00 0.34
CA ALA A 92 -3.31 11.47 -0.98
C ALA A 92 -1.98 10.69 -0.98
N TYR A 93 -1.96 9.60 -1.73
CA TYR A 93 -0.87 8.64 -1.74
C TYR A 93 -0.64 8.10 -3.15
N THR A 94 0.62 7.85 -3.47
CA THR A 94 1.04 6.97 -4.55
C THR A 94 2.30 6.25 -4.12
N ARG A 95 2.49 5.01 -4.58
CA ARG A 95 3.61 4.14 -4.18
C ARG A 95 4.98 4.74 -4.47
N ARG A 96 5.07 5.50 -5.55
CA ARG A 96 6.31 6.17 -5.96
C ARG A 96 6.48 7.56 -5.35
N ALA A 97 5.58 8.00 -4.47
CA ALA A 97 5.82 9.20 -3.68
C ALA A 97 6.66 8.83 -2.45
N PRO A 98 7.62 9.67 -2.04
CA PRO A 98 8.44 9.40 -0.85
C PRO A 98 7.61 9.40 0.45
N LYS A 99 6.51 10.16 0.49
CA LYS A 99 5.55 10.19 1.60
C LYS A 99 4.15 10.56 1.10
N PRO A 100 3.09 10.13 1.80
CA PRO A 100 1.75 10.68 1.59
C PRO A 100 1.74 12.19 1.84
N VAL A 101 0.84 12.90 1.16
CA VAL A 101 0.55 14.31 1.40
C VAL A 101 -0.80 14.42 2.08
N SER A 102 -0.95 15.39 3.00
CA SER A 102 -2.20 15.63 3.68
C SER A 102 -2.56 17.10 3.78
N VAL A 103 -3.86 17.38 3.78
CA VAL A 103 -4.45 18.71 3.93
C VAL A 103 -5.64 18.62 4.88
N LYS A 104 -5.80 19.60 5.77
CA LYS A 104 -7.01 19.74 6.58
C LYS A 104 -8.07 20.49 5.77
N VAL A 105 -9.30 20.01 5.82
CA VAL A 105 -10.45 20.61 5.14
C VAL A 105 -11.65 20.61 6.07
N THR A 106 -12.45 21.67 6.02
CA THR A 106 -13.71 21.78 6.76
C THR A 106 -14.86 21.64 5.80
N VAL A 107 -15.75 20.68 6.05
CA VAL A 107 -17.01 20.49 5.31
C VAL A 107 -18.12 21.16 6.12
N ALA A 108 -18.75 22.18 5.54
CA ALA A 108 -19.91 22.83 6.17
C ALA A 108 -21.20 22.04 5.90
N PRO A 109 -22.25 22.19 6.73
CA PRO A 109 -23.54 21.55 6.49
C PRO A 109 -24.11 21.86 5.11
N GLY A 110 -24.39 20.81 4.32
CA GLY A 110 -25.01 20.94 3.00
C GLY A 110 -24.13 21.56 1.91
N ALA A 111 -22.82 21.69 2.14
CA ALA A 111 -21.90 22.32 1.19
C ALA A 111 -20.73 21.41 0.84
N ASP A 112 -20.23 21.57 -0.38
CA ASP A 112 -18.99 20.95 -0.82
C ASP A 112 -17.78 21.69 -0.24
N ALA A 113 -16.69 20.95 -0.05
CA ALA A 113 -15.40 21.53 0.28
C ALA A 113 -14.39 21.19 -0.82
N LEU A 114 -13.69 22.21 -1.32
CA LEU A 114 -12.63 22.05 -2.31
C LEU A 114 -11.29 21.87 -1.62
N VAL A 115 -10.47 20.96 -2.14
CA VAL A 115 -9.12 20.73 -1.65
C VAL A 115 -8.20 20.36 -2.81
N ASP A 116 -7.06 21.03 -2.86
CA ASP A 116 -5.98 20.73 -3.80
C ASP A 116 -4.84 20.02 -3.06
N LEU A 117 -4.38 18.90 -3.60
CA LEU A 117 -3.23 18.16 -3.11
C LEU A 117 -2.22 17.99 -4.24
N SER A 118 -0.96 18.32 -3.97
CA SER A 118 0.14 18.09 -4.92
C SER A 118 0.99 16.92 -4.46
N LEU A 119 1.13 15.90 -5.30
CA LEU A 119 2.02 14.75 -5.07
C LEU A 119 3.08 14.67 -6.15
N VAL A 120 4.32 14.48 -5.71
CA VAL A 120 5.44 14.21 -6.61
C VAL A 120 5.62 12.70 -6.72
N ARG A 121 5.57 12.20 -7.96
CA ARG A 121 5.87 10.81 -8.28
C ARG A 121 7.36 10.67 -8.61
N GLY A 122 8.09 9.97 -7.76
CA GLY A 122 9.51 9.67 -7.93
C GLY A 122 9.78 8.32 -8.58
N ALA A 123 11.01 7.84 -8.38
CA ALA A 123 11.42 6.49 -8.73
C ALA A 123 10.81 5.46 -7.79
N GLU A 124 10.87 4.20 -8.21
CA GLU A 124 10.55 3.08 -7.34
C GLU A 124 11.55 3.02 -6.18
N GLN A 125 11.05 2.90 -4.95
CA GLN A 125 11.91 2.92 -3.78
C GLN A 125 12.51 1.53 -3.57
N ALA A 126 13.84 1.44 -3.49
CA ALA A 126 14.50 0.21 -3.10
C ALA A 126 14.11 -0.17 -1.67
N HIS A 127 13.88 -1.46 -1.45
CA HIS A 127 13.56 -1.99 -0.12
C HIS A 127 14.59 -3.02 0.32
N ALA A 128 14.69 -3.18 1.64
CA ALA A 128 15.49 -4.24 2.25
C ALA A 128 14.74 -5.58 2.16
N ASN A 129 15.50 -6.66 2.35
CA ASN A 129 14.96 -7.99 2.55
C ASN A 129 14.22 -8.07 3.91
N LYS A 130 13.63 -9.23 4.21
CA LYS A 130 12.82 -9.41 5.43
C LYS A 130 13.60 -9.26 6.75
N TYR A 131 14.92 -9.33 6.70
CA TYR A 131 15.83 -9.14 7.83
C TYR A 131 16.33 -7.69 7.96
N GLY A 132 15.93 -6.79 7.07
CA GLY A 132 16.39 -5.39 7.07
C GLY A 132 17.73 -5.19 6.37
N GLU A 133 18.21 -6.18 5.62
CA GLU A 133 19.49 -6.13 4.90
C GLU A 133 19.27 -5.90 3.40
N LYS A 134 20.34 -5.56 2.67
CA LYS A 134 20.27 -5.53 1.20
C LYS A 134 20.02 -6.94 0.65
N TYR A 135 19.28 -7.02 -0.45
CA TYR A 135 19.20 -8.27 -1.20
C TYR A 135 20.59 -8.69 -1.67
N ARG A 136 20.87 -9.99 -1.60
CA ARG A 136 22.07 -10.53 -2.23
C ARG A 136 21.90 -10.41 -3.74
N PRO A 137 22.96 -10.08 -4.49
CA PRO A 137 22.88 -10.07 -5.94
C PRO A 137 22.41 -11.45 -6.42
N GLU A 138 21.39 -11.47 -7.27
CA GLU A 138 20.94 -12.70 -7.90
C GLU A 138 22.11 -13.30 -8.68
N LYS A 139 22.40 -14.58 -8.46
CA LYS A 139 23.18 -15.34 -9.44
C LYS A 139 22.28 -15.50 -10.66
N PRO A 140 22.73 -15.17 -11.88
CA PRO A 140 21.92 -15.37 -13.07
C PRO A 140 21.46 -16.83 -13.11
N THR A 141 20.15 -17.04 -13.03
CA THR A 141 19.53 -18.35 -13.19
C THR A 141 19.65 -18.72 -14.66
N THR A 142 20.60 -19.60 -14.99
CA THR A 142 20.57 -20.28 -16.29
C THR A 142 19.42 -21.27 -16.25
N TYR A 143 18.26 -20.87 -16.77
CA TYR A 143 17.15 -21.78 -17.00
C TYR A 143 17.58 -22.79 -18.09
N ARG A 144 17.62 -24.08 -17.74
CA ARG A 144 17.64 -25.21 -18.68
C ARG A 144 16.25 -25.83 -18.73
#